data_AF-A0A373LPU5-F1
#
_entry.id   AF-A0A373LPU5-F1
#
_cell.length_a   1.000
_cell.length_b   1.000
_cell.length_c   1.000
_cell.angle_alpha   90.00
_cell.angle_beta   90.00
_cell.angle_gamma   90.00
#
_symmetry.space_group_name_H-M   'P 1'
#
loop_
_entity.id
_entity.type
_entity.pdbx_description
1 polymer ?
#
loop_
_entity_poly.entity_id
_entity_poly.type
_entity_poly.pdbx_seq_one_letter_code
_entity_poly.pdbx_strand_id
1 'polypeptide(L)'
;MSYEDETRQRIEARKRNAELKKEQQIKKRKITLGILAAAIVVIVVLIIVVASVSAKKDSEVKTTAPKETSILGATTAETTEAVTTTQKVAQQTTSETTVVATTEKTVPETTEEETQAPTEEQTEEETTRPSGEIKHARDDVNIRRKPKESSKVLDIVNKGDELEVLSTDKGWCHVIWNGIEGYVSARFIK
;
A
#
# COMPACT_ATOMS: atom_id res chain seq x y z
N MET A 1 19.05 -28.61 -4.46
CA MET A 1 18.41 -27.42 -5.05
C MET A 1 19.49 -26.38 -5.26
N SER A 2 19.56 -25.76 -6.45
CA SER A 2 20.54 -24.70 -6.71
C SER A 2 20.10 -23.40 -6.03
N TYR A 3 21.03 -22.60 -5.55
CA TYR A 3 20.75 -21.30 -4.92
C TYR A 3 19.93 -20.36 -5.85
N GLU A 4 20.16 -20.48 -7.15
CA GLU A 4 19.46 -19.75 -8.21
C GLU A 4 17.99 -20.15 -8.34
N ASP A 5 17.62 -21.39 -8.03
CA ASP A 5 16.25 -21.86 -8.13
C ASP A 5 15.39 -21.31 -6.98
N GLU A 6 15.92 -21.26 -5.76
CA GLU A 6 15.19 -20.71 -4.60
C GLU A 6 14.90 -19.22 -4.76
N THR A 7 15.86 -18.46 -5.28
CA THR A 7 15.70 -17.02 -5.51
C THR A 7 14.67 -16.74 -6.59
N ARG A 8 14.67 -17.49 -7.70
CA ARG A 8 13.64 -17.42 -8.73
C ARG A 8 12.25 -17.74 -8.19
N GLN A 9 12.12 -18.83 -7.43
CA GLN A 9 10.84 -19.20 -6.81
C GLN A 9 10.29 -18.10 -5.90
N ARG A 10 11.15 -17.44 -5.11
CA ARG A 10 10.73 -16.30 -4.27
C ARG A 10 10.27 -15.11 -5.08
N ILE A 11 10.98 -14.77 -6.16
CA ILE A 11 10.59 -13.65 -7.04
C ILE A 11 9.25 -13.95 -7.74
N GLU A 12 9.09 -15.15 -8.26
CA GLU A 12 7.86 -15.59 -8.92
C GLU A 12 6.67 -15.67 -7.96
N ALA A 13 6.87 -16.20 -6.75
CA ALA A 13 5.84 -16.24 -5.72
C ALA A 13 5.37 -14.83 -5.34
N ARG A 14 6.30 -13.89 -5.16
CA ARG A 14 5.97 -12.47 -4.91
C ARG A 14 5.19 -11.86 -6.07
N LYS A 15 5.59 -12.14 -7.31
CA LYS A 15 4.89 -11.65 -8.50
C LYS A 15 3.46 -12.18 -8.56
N ARG A 16 3.24 -13.49 -8.34
CA ARG A 16 1.91 -14.08 -8.29
C ARG A 16 1.05 -13.50 -7.17
N ASN A 17 1.61 -13.32 -5.96
CA ASN A 17 0.87 -12.72 -4.84
C ASN A 17 0.46 -11.26 -5.15
N ALA A 18 1.35 -10.48 -5.78
CA ALA A 18 1.03 -9.13 -6.22
C ALA A 18 -0.06 -9.10 -7.31
N GLU A 19 -0.01 -10.03 -8.27
CA GLU A 19 -1.04 -10.18 -9.32
C GLU A 19 -2.39 -10.59 -8.74
N LEU A 20 -2.43 -11.57 -7.83
CA LEU A 20 -3.65 -11.97 -7.13
C LEU A 20 -4.27 -10.81 -6.35
N LYS A 21 -3.45 -9.99 -5.67
CA LYS A 21 -3.94 -8.79 -4.96
C LYS A 21 -4.53 -7.76 -5.93
N LYS A 22 -3.90 -7.54 -7.08
CA LYS A 22 -4.43 -6.67 -8.14
C LYS A 22 -5.75 -7.20 -8.70
N GLU A 23 -5.84 -8.50 -8.98
CA GLU A 23 -7.08 -9.12 -9.44
C GLU A 23 -8.20 -9.02 -8.40
N GLN A 24 -7.90 -9.26 -7.12
CA GLN A 24 -8.87 -9.08 -6.04
C GLN A 24 -9.36 -7.63 -5.94
N GLN A 25 -8.46 -6.66 -6.05
CA GLN A 25 -8.83 -5.24 -6.05
C GLN A 25 -9.72 -4.89 -7.25
N ILE A 26 -9.39 -5.40 -8.44
CA ILE A 26 -10.21 -5.18 -9.64
C ILE A 26 -11.59 -5.83 -9.48
N LYS A 27 -11.68 -7.07 -8.96
CA LYS A 27 -12.95 -7.75 -8.70
C LYS A 27 -13.81 -6.98 -7.70
N LYS A 28 -13.23 -6.53 -6.58
CA LYS A 28 -13.91 -5.69 -5.59
C LYS A 28 -14.43 -4.40 -6.22
N ARG A 29 -13.59 -3.65 -6.94
CA ARG A 29 -13.99 -2.42 -7.63
C ARG A 29 -15.11 -2.64 -8.64
N LYS A 30 -15.08 -3.72 -9.42
CA LYS A 30 -16.16 -4.06 -10.38
C LYS A 30 -17.50 -4.29 -9.68
N ILE A 31 -17.49 -5.04 -8.57
CA ILE A 31 -18.68 -5.27 -7.76
C ILE A 31 -19.19 -3.94 -7.18
N THR A 32 -18.29 -3.14 -6.57
CA THR A 32 -18.65 -1.83 -6.01
C THR A 32 -19.21 -0.87 -7.07
N LEU A 33 -18.62 -0.82 -8.26
CA LEU A 33 -19.10 0.02 -9.36
C LEU A 33 -20.48 -0.44 -9.85
N GLY A 34 -20.72 -1.74 -9.92
CA GLY A 34 -22.03 -2.31 -10.29
C GLY A 34 -23.12 -1.98 -9.28
N ILE A 35 -22.83 -2.10 -7.98
CA ILE A 35 -23.75 -1.73 -6.90
C ILE A 35 -24.04 -0.23 -6.93
N LEU A 36 -23.01 0.61 -7.10
CA LEU A 36 -23.17 2.06 -7.19
C LEU A 36 -24.05 2.45 -8.39
N ALA A 37 -23.84 1.85 -9.56
CA ALA A 37 -24.65 2.08 -10.75
C ALA A 37 -26.11 1.67 -10.53
N ALA A 38 -26.36 0.49 -9.95
CA ALA A 38 -27.71 0.03 -9.62
C ALA A 38 -28.40 0.95 -8.59
N ALA A 39 -27.68 1.39 -7.55
CA ALA A 39 -28.19 2.33 -6.56
C ALA A 39 -28.57 3.68 -7.19
N ILE A 40 -27.75 4.21 -8.11
CA ILE A 40 -28.05 5.45 -8.84
C ILE A 40 -29.34 5.29 -9.65
N VAL A 41 -29.51 4.18 -10.37
CA VAL A 41 -30.74 3.91 -11.13
C VAL A 41 -31.97 3.86 -10.21
N VAL A 42 -31.87 3.18 -9.07
CA VAL A 42 -32.95 3.11 -8.07
C VAL A 42 -33.28 4.49 -7.51
N ILE A 43 -32.27 5.31 -7.19
CA ILE A 43 -32.46 6.68 -6.70
C ILE A 43 -33.17 7.54 -7.75
N VAL A 44 -32.77 7.46 -9.03
CA VAL A 44 -33.43 8.19 -10.12
C VAL A 44 -34.89 7.77 -10.26
N VAL A 45 -35.19 6.47 -10.20
CA VAL A 45 -36.58 5.97 -10.24
C VAL A 45 -37.39 6.48 -9.04
N LEU A 46 -36.82 6.48 -7.83
CA LEU A 46 -37.47 7.02 -6.63
C LEU A 46 -37.78 8.52 -6.78
N ILE A 47 -36.85 9.32 -7.33
CA ILE A 47 -37.07 10.74 -7.57
C ILE A 47 -38.24 10.97 -8.54
N ILE A 48 -38.32 10.18 -9.62
CA ILE A 48 -39.43 10.26 -10.60
C ILE A 48 -40.77 9.93 -9.95
N VAL A 49 -40.82 8.90 -9.10
CA VAL A 49 -42.05 8.52 -8.37
C VAL A 49 -42.48 9.61 -7.39
N VAL A 50 -41.54 10.17 -6.61
CA VAL A 50 -41.85 11.26 -5.67
C VAL A 50 -42.36 12.50 -6.40
N ALA A 51 -41.72 12.90 -7.51
CA ALA A 51 -42.20 14.01 -8.33
C ALA A 51 -43.62 13.78 -8.88
N SER A 52 -43.94 12.54 -9.24
CA SER A 52 -45.27 12.16 -9.76
C SER A 52 -46.37 12.22 -8.68
N VAL A 53 -46.05 11.92 -7.42
CA VAL A 53 -47.02 11.95 -6.31
C VAL A 53 -47.28 13.37 -5.80
N SER A 54 -46.35 14.31 -6.00
CA SER A 54 -46.48 15.69 -5.50
C SER A 54 -47.24 16.66 -6.43
N ALA A 55 -47.71 16.24 -7.61
CA ALA A 55 -48.34 17.12 -8.59
C ALA A 55 -49.86 17.37 -8.42
N LYS A 56 -50.41 17.25 -7.20
CA LYS A 56 -51.83 17.56 -6.96
C LYS A 56 -52.06 18.49 -5.77
N LYS A 57 -51.83 19.78 -5.99
CA LYS A 57 -52.55 20.87 -5.34
C LYS A 57 -52.82 21.96 -6.37
N ASP A 58 -54.09 22.16 -6.66
CA ASP A 58 -54.62 23.25 -7.47
C ASP A 58 -54.25 24.61 -6.83
N SER A 59 -53.64 25.52 -7.59
CA SER A 59 -53.64 26.96 -7.29
C SER A 59 -53.34 27.77 -8.56
N GLU A 60 -54.45 28.13 -9.20
CA GLU A 60 -54.81 29.38 -9.86
C GLU A 60 -53.73 30.34 -10.42
N VAL A 61 -53.96 30.66 -11.69
CA VAL A 61 -53.41 31.66 -12.61
C VAL A 61 -53.09 33.03 -12.01
N LYS A 62 -51.91 33.60 -12.35
CA LYS A 62 -51.80 34.99 -12.87
C LYS A 62 -50.46 35.30 -13.57
N THR A 63 -50.56 35.50 -14.89
CA THR A 63 -49.96 36.56 -15.74
C THR A 63 -48.57 37.14 -15.38
N THR A 64 -47.61 37.08 -16.32
CA THR A 64 -47.12 38.21 -17.16
C THR A 64 -45.78 37.87 -17.82
N ALA A 65 -45.62 38.32 -19.05
CA ALA A 65 -44.60 37.92 -20.03
C ALA A 65 -43.30 38.78 -19.95
N PRO A 66 -42.46 38.83 -21.00
CA PRO A 66 -41.09 38.31 -21.00
C PRO A 66 -40.03 39.42 -20.99
N LYS A 67 -38.79 39.11 -20.61
CA LYS A 67 -37.63 39.90 -21.05
C LYS A 67 -36.47 39.01 -21.43
N GLU A 68 -36.18 39.07 -22.73
CA GLU A 68 -34.92 38.69 -23.36
C GLU A 68 -33.74 39.41 -22.72
N THR A 69 -32.58 38.76 -22.69
CA THR A 69 -31.29 39.28 -23.15
C THR A 69 -30.30 38.11 -23.08
N SER A 70 -29.78 37.59 -24.20
CA SER A 70 -28.68 38.16 -25.00
C SER A 70 -27.39 38.22 -24.17
N ILE A 71 -26.20 37.77 -24.53
CA ILE A 71 -25.55 37.07 -25.65
C ILE A 71 -24.05 37.00 -25.22
N LEU A 72 -23.24 36.21 -25.94
CA LEU A 72 -21.82 36.46 -26.31
C LEU A 72 -20.85 36.93 -25.19
N GLY A 73 -19.74 36.26 -24.89
CA GLY A 73 -18.81 35.59 -25.79
C GLY A 73 -17.37 35.95 -25.37
N ALA A 74 -16.42 35.29 -26.05
CA ALA A 74 -15.02 35.68 -26.25
C ALA A 74 -13.98 35.58 -25.11
N THR A 75 -12.96 34.76 -25.37
CA THR A 75 -11.51 35.07 -25.42
C THR A 75 -10.73 33.86 -24.90
N THR A 76 -10.00 33.06 -25.67
CA THR A 76 -8.93 33.26 -26.67
C THR A 76 -7.59 33.72 -26.08
N ALA A 77 -6.57 32.95 -26.46
CA ALA A 77 -5.13 33.20 -26.50
C ALA A 77 -4.37 33.12 -25.16
N GLU A 78 -3.15 32.59 -25.05
CA GLU A 78 -2.21 31.80 -25.88
C GLU A 78 -0.90 31.70 -25.04
N THR A 79 0.17 31.09 -25.59
CA THR A 79 1.61 31.29 -25.22
C THR A 79 2.11 30.28 -24.18
N THR A 80 2.83 29.19 -24.49
CA THR A 80 4.03 28.95 -25.34
C THR A 80 5.22 29.80 -24.91
N GLU A 81 6.26 29.27 -24.26
CA GLU A 81 7.53 28.81 -24.85
C GLU A 81 8.39 28.26 -23.67
N ALA A 82 9.01 27.07 -23.76
CA ALA A 82 10.34 26.77 -24.35
C ALA A 82 11.51 27.42 -23.54
N VAL A 83 12.68 26.84 -23.26
CA VAL A 83 13.38 25.58 -23.60
C VAL A 83 14.79 25.70 -22.94
N THR A 84 15.45 24.56 -22.59
CA THR A 84 16.95 24.38 -22.59
C THR A 84 17.83 25.00 -21.47
N THR A 85 18.98 24.49 -21.01
CA THR A 85 19.84 23.26 -21.14
C THR A 85 21.07 23.45 -20.20
N THR A 86 21.84 22.37 -19.98
CA THR A 86 23.32 22.32 -19.70
C THR A 86 23.73 22.21 -18.22
N GLN A 87 24.13 21.05 -17.66
CA GLN A 87 25.35 20.21 -17.81
C GLN A 87 26.72 20.83 -17.41
N LYS A 88 27.33 20.25 -16.35
CA LYS A 88 28.64 19.54 -16.32
C LYS A 88 29.58 19.94 -15.15
N VAL A 89 30.35 18.94 -14.71
CA VAL A 89 31.70 18.89 -14.07
C VAL A 89 31.59 18.16 -12.71
N ALA A 90 32.08 16.93 -12.45
CA ALA A 90 33.24 16.09 -12.82
C ALA A 90 34.36 16.07 -11.74
N GLN A 91 34.80 14.84 -11.44
CA GLN A 91 36.05 14.39 -10.78
C GLN A 91 36.15 14.51 -9.24
N GLN A 92 36.93 13.73 -8.47
CA GLN A 92 37.57 12.40 -8.51
C GLN A 92 38.55 12.41 -7.31
N THR A 93 38.48 11.45 -6.38
CA THR A 93 39.53 11.07 -5.39
C THR A 93 38.99 9.82 -4.69
N THR A 94 39.53 8.60 -4.77
CA THR A 94 40.88 8.03 -4.61
C THR A 94 41.49 8.20 -3.22
N SER A 95 41.35 7.16 -2.40
CA SER A 95 42.40 6.73 -1.48
C SER A 95 42.24 5.23 -1.18
N GLU A 96 43.21 4.45 -1.67
CA GLU A 96 43.55 3.12 -1.17
C GLU A 96 44.12 3.21 0.24
N THR A 97 43.96 2.17 1.06
CA THR A 97 45.02 1.67 1.93
C THR A 97 44.81 0.18 2.21
N THR A 98 45.75 -0.59 1.69
CA THR A 98 46.05 -2.00 1.93
C THR A 98 46.91 -2.13 3.19
N VAL A 99 46.61 -3.09 4.08
CA VAL A 99 47.50 -4.08 4.75
C VAL A 99 46.65 -4.90 5.76
N VAL A 100 46.37 -6.20 5.55
CA VAL A 100 47.17 -7.44 5.78
C VAL A 100 47.18 -7.94 7.25
N ALA A 101 47.00 -9.27 7.39
CA ALA A 101 47.16 -10.21 8.54
C ALA A 101 45.83 -10.59 9.25
N THR A 102 45.25 -11.79 9.08
CA THR A 102 45.70 -13.20 9.33
C THR A 102 45.94 -13.52 10.80
N THR A 103 45.00 -14.26 11.40
CA THR A 103 45.13 -15.30 12.45
C THR A 103 43.71 -15.81 12.72
N GLU A 104 43.28 -16.95 12.18
CA GLU A 104 43.40 -18.33 12.71
C GLU A 104 42.68 -18.57 14.06
N LYS A 105 41.82 -19.60 14.07
CA LYS A 105 41.21 -20.32 15.22
C LYS A 105 40.14 -19.53 16.00
N THR A 106 38.89 -19.98 16.15
CA THR A 106 38.47 -21.32 16.59
C THR A 106 36.97 -21.47 16.32
N VAL A 107 36.63 -22.53 15.60
CA VAL A 107 35.31 -23.18 15.57
C VAL A 107 34.94 -23.63 16.99
N PRO A 108 33.73 -23.33 17.47
CA PRO A 108 32.95 -24.39 18.07
C PRO A 108 31.69 -24.63 17.25
N GLU A 109 31.75 -25.75 16.55
CA GLU A 109 30.64 -26.63 16.29
C GLU A 109 29.85 -26.83 17.60
N THR A 110 28.57 -26.49 17.57
CA THR A 110 27.59 -27.02 18.52
C THR A 110 26.29 -27.15 17.76
N THR A 111 26.20 -28.32 17.12
CA THR A 111 25.13 -29.30 17.25
C THR A 111 23.70 -28.76 17.37
N GLU A 112 22.96 -29.10 16.32
CA GLU A 112 21.52 -29.24 16.21
C GLU A 112 20.86 -29.78 17.48
N GLU A 113 19.81 -29.11 17.94
CA GLU A 113 18.70 -29.79 18.60
C GLU A 113 17.41 -29.37 17.90
N GLU A 114 16.93 -30.27 17.06
CA GLU A 114 15.56 -30.31 16.58
C GLU A 114 14.60 -30.59 17.74
N THR A 115 13.35 -30.16 17.54
CA THR A 115 12.15 -30.63 18.25
C THR A 115 11.87 -29.96 19.59
N GLN A 116 11.01 -28.94 19.51
CA GLN A 116 9.64 -29.12 20.00
C GLN A 116 8.69 -28.14 19.33
N ALA A 117 7.70 -28.70 18.62
CA ALA A 117 6.43 -28.04 18.42
C ALA A 117 5.73 -27.89 19.78
N PRO A 118 5.05 -26.77 19.99
CA PRO A 118 3.70 -26.86 20.53
C PRO A 118 2.73 -26.26 19.52
N THR A 119 1.80 -27.11 19.10
CA THR A 119 0.43 -26.75 18.77
C THR A 119 -0.20 -26.16 20.03
N GLU A 120 -0.46 -24.85 20.03
CA GLU A 120 -1.45 -24.18 20.89
C GLU A 120 -2.06 -23.09 20.00
N GLU A 121 -3.17 -23.39 19.35
CA GLU A 121 -4.53 -23.12 19.82
C GLU A 121 -4.88 -21.63 19.63
N GLN A 122 -5.70 -21.39 18.60
CA GLN A 122 -6.38 -20.13 18.36
C GLN A 122 -7.26 -19.81 19.57
N THR A 123 -6.77 -18.93 20.43
CA THR A 123 -7.62 -18.11 21.28
C THR A 123 -7.79 -16.78 20.54
N GLU A 124 -8.90 -16.68 19.80
CA GLU A 124 -9.45 -15.41 19.32
C GLU A 124 -9.93 -14.61 20.54
N GLU A 125 -9.01 -13.99 21.27
CA GLU A 125 -9.37 -12.87 22.13
C GLU A 125 -9.50 -11.63 21.24
N GLU A 126 -10.74 -11.21 21.02
CA GLU A 126 -11.12 -9.89 20.54
C GLU A 126 -10.74 -8.84 21.59
N THR A 127 -9.43 -8.64 21.76
CA THR A 127 -8.89 -7.48 22.45
C THR A 127 -8.95 -6.33 21.46
N THR A 128 -9.59 -5.24 21.88
CA THR A 128 -9.56 -3.93 21.20
C THR A 128 -8.14 -3.61 20.78
N ARG A 129 -7.83 -3.85 19.49
CA ARG A 129 -6.51 -3.66 18.94
C ARG A 129 -6.16 -2.19 19.11
N PRO A 130 -5.05 -1.84 19.78
CA PRO A 130 -4.57 -0.47 19.72
C PRO A 130 -4.35 -0.15 18.25
N SER A 131 -5.08 0.84 17.73
CA SER A 131 -4.94 1.29 16.36
C SER A 131 -3.49 1.73 16.16
N GLY A 132 -2.73 0.98 15.36
CA GLY A 132 -1.37 1.34 15.03
C GLY A 132 -1.31 2.56 14.12
N GLU A 133 -0.13 3.16 14.02
CA GLU A 133 0.14 4.25 13.10
C GLU A 133 0.42 3.67 11.70
N ILE A 134 -0.25 4.18 10.66
CA ILE A 134 0.02 3.75 9.29
C ILE A 134 1.29 4.44 8.79
N LYS A 135 2.28 3.65 8.38
CA LYS A 135 3.57 4.12 7.84
C LYS A 135 3.92 3.44 6.54
N HIS A 136 4.91 3.97 5.83
CA HIS A 136 5.36 3.41 4.56
C HIS A 136 6.75 2.80 4.69
N ALA A 137 6.97 1.70 3.98
CA ALA A 137 8.30 1.13 3.83
C ALA A 137 9.19 2.04 2.94
N ARG A 138 10.41 2.30 3.38
CA ARG A 138 11.43 3.06 2.64
C ARG A 138 12.07 2.24 1.52
N ASP A 139 12.23 0.94 1.75
CA ASP A 139 12.79 -0.06 0.83
C ASP A 139 12.13 -1.42 1.09
N ASP A 140 12.47 -2.42 0.28
CA ASP A 140 12.01 -3.79 0.48
C ASP A 140 12.56 -4.34 1.79
N VAL A 141 11.66 -4.71 2.71
CA VAL A 141 12.02 -5.09 4.07
C VAL A 141 11.30 -6.35 4.53
N ASN A 142 12.03 -7.20 5.23
CA ASN A 142 11.53 -8.47 5.74
C ASN A 142 10.74 -8.26 7.04
N ILE A 143 9.54 -8.79 7.12
CA ILE A 143 8.80 -9.04 8.36
C ILE A 143 9.37 -10.32 8.98
N ARG A 144 9.82 -10.23 10.23
CA ARG A 144 10.43 -11.35 10.96
C ARG A 144 9.60 -11.75 12.16
N ARG A 145 9.67 -13.02 12.54
CA ARG A 145 8.95 -13.55 13.71
C ARG A 145 9.43 -12.96 15.05
N LYS A 146 10.68 -12.48 15.11
CA LYS A 146 11.29 -11.90 16.32
C LYS A 146 12.11 -10.66 15.93
N PRO A 147 12.32 -9.69 16.83
CA PRO A 147 13.14 -8.49 16.57
C PRO A 147 14.64 -8.81 16.55
N LYS A 148 15.05 -9.68 15.62
CA LYS A 148 16.44 -10.14 15.41
C LYS A 148 16.67 -10.41 13.93
N GLU A 149 17.85 -10.06 13.43
CA GLU A 149 18.21 -10.21 12.01
C GLU A 149 18.35 -11.67 11.56
N SER A 150 18.68 -12.59 12.47
CA SER A 150 18.74 -14.03 12.22
C SER A 150 17.38 -14.75 12.34
N SER A 151 16.32 -14.04 12.74
CA SER A 151 15.00 -14.64 12.92
C SER A 151 14.35 -15.00 11.58
N LYS A 152 13.50 -16.03 11.59
CA LYS A 152 12.72 -16.48 10.43
C LYS A 152 11.95 -15.30 9.82
N VAL A 153 12.10 -15.13 8.50
CA VAL A 153 11.33 -14.19 7.70
C VAL A 153 9.94 -14.80 7.48
N LEU A 154 8.90 -14.04 7.84
CA LEU A 154 7.50 -14.40 7.64
C LEU A 154 7.02 -13.92 6.27
N ASP A 155 7.29 -12.66 5.95
CA ASP A 155 6.93 -12.05 4.67
C ASP A 155 7.82 -10.83 4.38
N ILE A 156 7.56 -10.13 3.28
CA ILE A 156 8.34 -8.98 2.81
C ILE A 156 7.40 -7.87 2.40
N VAL A 157 7.61 -6.69 2.98
CA VAL A 157 6.94 -5.46 2.60
C VAL A 157 7.77 -4.78 1.52
N ASN A 158 7.17 -4.40 0.40
CA ASN A 158 7.91 -3.73 -0.66
C ASN A 158 8.02 -2.24 -0.38
N LYS A 159 9.02 -1.61 -0.99
CA LYS A 159 9.17 -0.15 -0.97
C LYS A 159 7.87 0.57 -1.31
N GLY A 160 7.45 1.47 -0.43
CA GLY A 160 6.25 2.29 -0.60
C GLY A 160 4.95 1.63 -0.18
N ASP A 161 4.95 0.34 0.18
CA ASP A 161 3.76 -0.30 0.75
C ASP A 161 3.45 0.28 2.14
N GLU A 162 2.16 0.37 2.44
CA GLU A 162 1.62 0.78 3.74
C GLU A 162 1.59 -0.40 4.70
N LEU A 163 1.98 -0.16 5.95
CA LEU A 163 1.92 -1.10 7.05
C LEU A 163 1.44 -0.41 8.32
N GLU A 164 0.81 -1.16 9.20
CA GLU A 164 0.38 -0.68 10.51
C GLU A 164 1.49 -0.93 11.52
N VAL A 165 1.98 0.14 12.15
CA VAL A 165 3.00 0.06 13.20
C VAL A 165 2.33 0.16 14.56
N LEU A 166 2.36 -0.93 15.33
CA LEU A 166 1.78 -1.03 16.66
C LEU A 166 2.68 -0.42 17.73
N SER A 167 3.98 -0.70 17.65
CA SER A 167 4.97 -0.20 18.59
C SER A 167 6.36 -0.18 17.97
N THR A 168 7.28 0.58 18.58
CA THR A 168 8.69 0.58 18.18
C THR A 168 9.55 0.45 19.42
N ASP A 169 10.38 -0.59 19.47
CA ASP A 169 11.34 -0.82 20.56
C ASP A 169 12.70 -1.25 19.99
N LYS A 170 13.78 -0.73 20.58
CA LYS A 170 15.18 -1.11 20.26
C LYS A 170 15.50 -1.21 18.76
N GLY A 171 14.97 -0.30 17.95
CA GLY A 171 15.20 -0.25 16.49
C GLY A 171 14.37 -1.24 15.67
N TRP A 172 13.35 -1.86 16.27
CA TRP A 172 12.37 -2.73 15.63
C TRP A 172 10.96 -2.18 15.81
N CYS A 173 10.20 -2.15 14.74
CA CYS A 173 8.78 -1.88 14.73
C CYS A 173 8.02 -3.20 14.83
N HIS A 174 7.10 -3.31 15.78
CA HIS A 174 6.07 -4.34 15.77
C HIS A 174 4.96 -3.90 14.82
N VAL A 175 4.64 -4.72 13.83
CA VAL A 175 3.81 -4.32 12.69
C VAL A 175 2.79 -5.37 12.34
N ILE A 176 1.67 -4.92 11.76
CA ILE A 176 0.69 -5.76 11.08
C ILE A 176 0.68 -5.36 9.60
N TRP A 177 0.80 -6.37 8.73
CA TRP A 177 0.75 -6.17 7.29
C TRP A 177 0.00 -7.32 6.62
N ASN A 178 -1.07 -7.00 5.89
CA ASN A 178 -1.97 -7.99 5.26
C ASN A 178 -2.43 -9.11 6.22
N GLY A 179 -2.63 -8.80 7.50
CA GLY A 179 -3.02 -9.78 8.53
C GLY A 179 -1.88 -10.59 9.14
N ILE A 180 -0.64 -10.37 8.69
CA ILE A 180 0.57 -10.98 9.27
C ILE A 180 1.13 -10.01 10.31
N GLU A 181 1.29 -10.50 11.53
CA GLU A 181 1.94 -9.77 12.63
C GLU A 181 3.42 -10.18 12.73
N GLY A 182 4.30 -9.20 12.92
CA GLY A 182 5.73 -9.47 13.07
C GLY A 182 6.57 -8.22 13.27
N TYR A 183 7.88 -8.35 13.10
CA TYR A 183 8.85 -7.30 13.40
C TYR A 183 9.63 -6.87 12.16
N VAL A 184 9.74 -5.55 11.97
CA VAL A 184 10.47 -4.91 10.88
C VAL A 184 11.51 -3.95 11.47
N SER A 185 12.69 -3.81 10.88
CA SER A 185 13.66 -2.83 11.40
C SER A 185 13.17 -1.41 11.15
N ALA A 186 13.13 -0.59 12.20
CA ALA A 186 12.61 0.78 12.18
C ALA A 186 13.33 1.69 11.17
N ARG A 187 14.58 1.37 10.82
CA ARG A 187 15.37 2.13 9.84
C ARG A 187 14.72 2.17 8.44
N PHE A 188 13.92 1.15 8.12
CA PHE A 188 13.24 0.99 6.84
C PHE A 188 11.80 1.53 6.83
N ILE A 189 11.36 2.20 7.89
CA ILE A 189 10.02 2.77 7.99
C ILE A 189 10.12 4.30 7.93
N LYS A 190 9.20 4.95 7.21
CA LYS A 190 9.07 6.41 7.13
C LYS A 190 7.66 6.88 7.45
#